data_AF-K1U7U0-F1
#
_entry.id   AF-K1U7U0-F1
#
_cell.length_a   1.000
_cell.length_b   1.000
_cell.length_c   1.000
_cell.angle_alpha   90.00
_cell.angle_beta   90.00
_cell.angle_gamma   90.00
#
_symmetry.space_group_name_H-M   'P 1'
#
loop_
_entity.id
_entity.type
_entity.pdbx_description
1 polymer ?
#
loop_
_entity_poly.entity_id
_entity_poly.type
_entity_poly.pdbx_seq_one_letter_code
_entity_poly.pdbx_strand_id
1 'polypeptide(L)'
;MAYRNACGHSDRENAVIEGNAAVRRAVLGSKDMELIRLYSDVPEFRQRLHREVIDETYPKLHELLRPLSQEDIDTALCAWNGNIESKHAVVRYMKDHAREKDTAAWLAQEYGGSNSPFVVRAGSPEETQLPWPKVQRRLAQLIQEDRFYTEEEQDRFDNIDPIAIREALEERGMSTDRWQTRKNWTMIRLSNR
;
A
#
# COMPACT_ATOMS: atom_id res chain seq x y z
N MET A 1 -17.70 -0.29 -20.94
CA MET A 1 -16.31 0.16 -21.12
C MET A 1 -16.14 1.61 -20.70
N ALA A 2 -16.96 2.56 -21.18
CA ALA A 2 -16.80 3.99 -20.85
C ALA A 2 -16.82 4.32 -19.35
N TYR A 3 -17.82 3.86 -18.58
CA TYR A 3 -17.85 4.08 -17.11
C TYR A 3 -16.61 3.50 -16.40
N ARG A 4 -16.23 2.26 -16.72
CA ARG A 4 -15.01 1.62 -16.18
C ARG A 4 -13.78 2.48 -16.44
N ASN A 5 -13.60 2.95 -17.68
CA ASN A 5 -12.47 3.79 -18.06
C ASN A 5 -12.50 5.13 -17.33
N ALA A 6 -13.68 5.76 -17.20
CA ALA A 6 -13.83 7.02 -16.50
C ALA A 6 -13.54 6.89 -14.99
N CYS A 7 -13.91 5.76 -14.36
CA CYS A 7 -13.57 5.49 -12.97
C CYS A 7 -12.05 5.43 -12.73
N GLY A 8 -11.26 4.89 -13.67
CA GLY A 8 -9.81 4.78 -13.50
C GLY A 8 -9.05 6.04 -13.91
N HIS A 9 -9.43 6.65 -15.03
CA HIS A 9 -8.56 7.59 -15.75
C HIS A 9 -9.16 8.98 -15.98
N SER A 10 -10.30 9.28 -15.35
CA SER A 10 -10.98 10.57 -15.51
C SER A 10 -11.38 11.15 -14.16
N ASP A 11 -11.88 12.38 -14.17
CA ASP A 11 -12.43 13.01 -12.98
C ASP A 11 -13.78 12.38 -12.58
N ARG A 12 -14.20 12.69 -11.35
CA ARG A 12 -15.46 12.19 -10.80
C ARG A 12 -16.68 12.66 -11.60
N GLU A 13 -16.64 13.86 -12.16
CA GLU A 13 -17.78 14.41 -12.91
C GLU A 13 -18.04 13.62 -14.19
N ASN A 14 -17.00 13.35 -14.97
CA ASN A 14 -17.08 12.52 -16.15
C ASN A 14 -17.47 11.07 -15.81
N ALA A 15 -16.93 10.52 -14.71
CA ALA A 15 -17.35 9.21 -14.24
C ALA A 15 -18.84 9.15 -13.87
N VAL A 16 -19.40 10.21 -13.27
CA VAL A 16 -20.84 10.31 -12.99
C VAL A 16 -21.66 10.33 -14.28
N ILE A 17 -21.24 11.08 -15.30
CA ILE A 17 -21.93 11.14 -16.60
C ILE A 17 -21.95 9.74 -17.25
N GLU A 18 -20.80 9.08 -17.32
CA GLU A 18 -20.69 7.76 -17.90
C GLU A 18 -21.40 6.68 -17.08
N GLY A 19 -21.42 6.84 -15.75
CA GLY A 19 -22.16 6.02 -14.80
C GLY A 19 -23.66 6.11 -15.03
N ASN A 20 -24.18 7.33 -15.17
CA ASN A 20 -25.59 7.56 -15.49
C ASN A 20 -25.97 6.90 -16.82
N ALA A 21 -25.12 7.03 -17.84
CA ALA A 21 -25.32 6.36 -19.12
C ALA A 21 -25.27 4.83 -19.00
N ALA A 22 -24.43 4.28 -18.11
CA ALA A 22 -24.35 2.85 -17.83
C ALA A 22 -25.58 2.31 -17.11
N VAL A 23 -26.05 2.98 -16.04
CA VAL A 23 -27.26 2.63 -15.31
C VAL A 23 -28.47 2.64 -16.24
N ARG A 24 -28.62 3.70 -17.06
CA ARG A 24 -29.71 3.78 -18.03
C ARG A 24 -29.72 2.59 -18.99
N ARG A 25 -28.55 2.22 -19.53
CA ARG A 25 -28.44 1.07 -20.44
C ARG A 25 -28.76 -0.25 -19.74
N ALA A 26 -28.29 -0.44 -18.51
CA ALA A 26 -28.55 -1.64 -17.72
C ALA A 26 -30.05 -1.80 -17.43
N VAL A 27 -30.72 -0.73 -16.98
CA VAL A 27 -32.16 -0.75 -16.68
C VAL A 27 -32.98 -1.04 -17.92
N LEU A 28 -32.76 -0.30 -19.02
CA LEU A 28 -33.51 -0.50 -20.27
C LEU A 28 -33.21 -1.86 -20.93
N GLY A 29 -32.09 -2.48 -20.61
CA GLY A 29 -31.72 -3.83 -21.10
C GLY A 29 -32.12 -4.98 -20.18
N SER A 30 -32.64 -4.71 -18.97
CA SER A 30 -32.88 -5.71 -17.92
C SER A 30 -34.00 -6.72 -18.21
N LYS A 31 -34.82 -6.49 -19.25
CA LYS A 31 -36.08 -7.21 -19.56
C LYS A 31 -37.12 -7.17 -18.43
N ASP A 32 -36.84 -6.49 -17.33
CA ASP A 32 -37.75 -6.30 -16.21
C ASP A 32 -38.67 -5.12 -16.51
N MET A 33 -39.91 -5.43 -16.89
CA MET A 33 -40.89 -4.42 -17.30
C MET A 33 -41.32 -3.53 -16.14
N GLU A 34 -41.31 -4.03 -14.90
CA GLU A 34 -41.64 -3.24 -13.73
C GLU A 34 -40.52 -2.24 -13.43
N LEU A 35 -39.27 -2.70 -13.44
CA LEU A 35 -38.10 -1.84 -13.28
C LEU A 35 -38.02 -0.76 -14.38
N ILE A 36 -38.24 -1.14 -15.64
CA ILE A 36 -38.26 -0.20 -16.76
C ILE A 36 -39.35 0.86 -16.57
N ARG A 37 -40.54 0.45 -16.12
CA ARG A 37 -41.65 1.36 -15.86
C ARG A 37 -41.36 2.31 -14.71
N LEU A 38 -40.92 1.81 -13.56
CA LEU A 38 -40.53 2.62 -12.41
C LEU A 38 -39.43 3.63 -12.77
N TYR A 39 -38.44 3.20 -13.53
CA TYR A 39 -37.35 4.06 -14.01
C TYR A 39 -37.82 5.17 -14.95
N SER A 40 -38.83 4.89 -15.77
CA SER A 40 -39.35 5.84 -16.76
C SER A 40 -40.32 6.84 -16.12
N ASP A 41 -41.28 6.31 -15.35
CA ASP A 41 -42.46 7.04 -14.89
C ASP A 41 -42.24 7.77 -13.55
N VAL A 42 -41.25 7.34 -12.73
CA VAL A 42 -41.02 7.88 -11.38
C VAL A 42 -39.65 8.58 -11.32
N PRO A 43 -39.61 9.93 -11.44
CA PRO A 43 -38.36 10.68 -11.43
C PRO A 43 -37.51 10.48 -10.18
N GLU A 44 -38.14 10.39 -9.03
CA GLU A 44 -37.49 10.23 -7.72
C GLU A 44 -36.79 8.88 -7.63
N PHE A 45 -37.43 7.81 -8.12
CA PHE A 45 -36.84 6.48 -8.20
C PHE A 45 -35.61 6.50 -9.12
N ARG A 46 -35.73 7.09 -10.31
CA ARG A 46 -34.62 7.20 -11.26
C ARG A 46 -33.43 7.94 -10.67
N GLN A 47 -33.65 9.11 -10.07
CA GLN A 47 -32.59 9.92 -9.47
C GLN A 47 -31.91 9.17 -8.31
N ARG A 48 -32.70 8.52 -7.45
CA ARG A 48 -32.17 7.73 -6.34
C ARG A 48 -31.35 6.55 -6.83
N LEU A 49 -31.83 5.81 -7.83
CA LEU A 49 -31.12 4.66 -8.40
C LEU A 49 -29.75 5.06 -8.98
N HIS A 50 -29.69 6.13 -9.78
CA HIS A 50 -28.41 6.63 -10.31
C HIS A 50 -27.44 6.98 -9.20
N ARG A 51 -27.92 7.72 -8.19
CA ARG A 51 -27.12 8.13 -7.05
C ARG A 51 -26.59 6.94 -6.26
N GLU A 52 -27.46 6.02 -5.84
CA GLU A 52 -27.08 4.87 -5.03
C GLU A 52 -26.07 3.97 -5.75
N VAL A 53 -26.31 3.66 -7.02
CA VAL A 53 -25.38 2.84 -7.81
C VAL A 53 -24.03 3.51 -7.97
N ILE A 54 -23.99 4.81 -8.25
CA ILE A 54 -22.72 5.54 -8.43
C ILE A 54 -22.00 5.69 -7.09
N ASP A 55 -22.69 6.11 -6.03
CA ASP A 55 -22.11 6.30 -4.69
C ASP A 55 -21.53 4.98 -4.15
N GLU A 56 -22.15 3.83 -4.47
CA GLU A 56 -21.61 2.54 -4.07
C GLU A 56 -20.44 2.07 -4.97
N THR A 57 -20.59 2.18 -6.30
CA THR A 57 -19.66 1.53 -7.24
C THR A 57 -18.45 2.38 -7.56
N TYR A 58 -18.59 3.70 -7.63
CA TYR A 58 -17.51 4.59 -8.04
C TYR A 58 -16.28 4.49 -7.12
N PRO A 59 -16.39 4.56 -5.78
CA PRO A 59 -15.20 4.49 -4.92
C PRO A 59 -14.43 3.17 -5.08
N LYS A 60 -15.16 2.04 -5.16
CA LYS A 60 -14.57 0.71 -5.31
C LYS A 60 -13.86 0.55 -6.66
N LEU A 61 -14.51 1.00 -7.74
CA LEU A 61 -13.95 0.95 -9.09
C LEU A 61 -12.80 1.94 -9.28
N HIS A 62 -12.91 3.13 -8.69
CA HIS A 62 -11.84 4.12 -8.72
C HIS A 62 -10.59 3.59 -8.02
N GLU A 63 -10.72 3.03 -6.82
CA GLU A 63 -9.56 2.45 -6.13
C GLU A 63 -8.91 1.31 -6.91
N LEU A 64 -9.72 0.48 -7.56
CA LEU A 64 -9.25 -0.66 -8.34
C LEU A 64 -8.55 -0.24 -9.65
N LEU A 65 -9.06 0.81 -10.31
CA LEU A 65 -8.68 1.17 -11.69
C LEU A 65 -7.83 2.44 -11.77
N ARG A 66 -7.69 3.19 -10.67
CA ARG A 66 -6.84 4.38 -10.67
C ARG A 66 -5.40 3.97 -10.96
N PRO A 67 -4.66 4.76 -11.76
CA PRO A 67 -3.25 4.55 -12.00
C PRO A 67 -2.48 4.29 -10.71
N LEU A 68 -1.51 3.40 -10.79
CA LEU A 68 -0.61 3.13 -9.68
C LEU A 68 0.13 4.43 -9.30
N SER A 69 0.01 4.82 -8.04
CA SER A 69 0.73 5.97 -7.49
C SER A 69 1.99 5.53 -6.74
N GLN A 70 2.88 6.48 -6.43
CA GLN A 70 4.04 6.22 -5.59
C GLN A 70 3.64 5.75 -4.18
N GLU A 71 2.51 6.24 -3.66
CA GLU A 71 1.98 5.83 -2.35
C GLU A 71 1.57 4.36 -2.34
N ASP A 72 1.07 3.82 -3.46
CA ASP A 72 0.74 2.39 -3.56
C ASP A 72 2.00 1.52 -3.54
N ILE A 73 3.07 2.00 -4.18
CA ILE A 73 4.39 1.34 -4.13
C ILE A 73 4.91 1.36 -2.69
N ASP A 74 4.83 2.51 -2.02
CA ASP A 74 5.30 2.65 -0.64
C ASP A 74 4.50 1.74 0.30
N THR A 75 3.18 1.74 0.17
CA THR A 75 2.28 0.91 0.97
C THR A 75 2.61 -0.58 0.79
N ALA A 76 2.83 -1.02 -0.46
CA ALA A 76 3.23 -2.40 -0.73
C ALA A 76 4.62 -2.72 -0.14
N LEU A 77 5.58 -1.80 -0.23
CA LEU A 77 6.91 -1.99 0.36
C LEU A 77 6.83 -2.05 1.88
N CYS A 78 6.03 -1.20 2.51
CA CYS A 78 5.80 -1.21 3.96
C CYS A 78 5.07 -2.49 4.40
N ALA A 79 4.10 -2.98 3.63
CA ALA A 79 3.51 -4.30 3.89
C ALA A 79 4.55 -5.43 3.75
N TRP A 80 5.52 -5.26 2.84
CA TRP A 80 6.56 -6.24 2.51
C TRP A 80 5.93 -7.62 2.23
N ASN A 81 6.48 -8.69 2.79
CA ASN A 81 5.90 -10.04 2.75
C ASN A 81 5.04 -10.37 3.98
N GLY A 82 4.69 -9.37 4.80
CA GLY A 82 3.96 -9.55 6.06
C GLY A 82 4.80 -10.14 7.22
N ASN A 83 6.09 -10.41 7.00
CA ASN A 83 7.00 -10.91 8.03
C ASN A 83 7.86 -9.77 8.60
N ILE A 84 7.63 -9.44 9.87
CA ILE A 84 8.36 -8.40 10.59
C ILE A 84 9.86 -8.72 10.78
N GLU A 85 10.22 -10.00 10.93
CA GLU A 85 11.62 -10.43 11.03
C GLU A 85 12.37 -10.19 9.70
N SER A 86 11.70 -10.46 8.59
CA SER A 86 12.22 -10.18 7.24
C SER A 86 12.42 -8.67 7.04
N LYS A 87 11.46 -7.84 7.47
CA LYS A 87 11.62 -6.38 7.47
C LYS A 87 12.83 -5.93 8.30
N HIS A 88 13.05 -6.52 9.48
CA HIS A 88 14.24 -6.23 10.28
C HIS A 88 15.54 -6.62 9.59
N ALA A 89 15.58 -7.79 8.95
CA ALA A 89 16.74 -8.25 8.19
C ALA A 89 17.06 -7.25 7.08
N VAL A 90 16.04 -6.80 6.33
CA VAL A 90 16.16 -5.78 5.29
C VAL A 90 16.74 -4.48 5.84
N VAL A 91 16.19 -3.94 6.93
CA VAL A 91 16.68 -2.68 7.51
C VAL A 91 18.13 -2.81 8.00
N ARG A 92 18.50 -3.94 8.61
CA ARG A 92 19.88 -4.18 9.05
C ARG A 92 20.83 -4.30 7.86
N TYR A 93 20.46 -5.07 6.85
CA TYR A 93 21.27 -5.30 5.66
C TYR A 93 21.48 -4.01 4.85
N MET A 94 20.41 -3.24 4.65
CA MET A 94 20.43 -1.99 3.89
C MET A 94 21.30 -0.88 4.51
N LYS A 95 21.57 -0.91 5.83
CA LYS A 95 22.44 0.11 6.46
C LYS A 95 23.83 0.16 5.84
N ASP A 96 24.40 -1.01 5.57
CA ASP A 96 25.77 -1.12 5.07
C ASP A 96 25.79 -1.40 3.56
N HIS A 97 24.73 -2.01 3.00
CA HIS A 97 24.72 -2.53 1.62
C HIS A 97 23.70 -1.83 0.70
N ALA A 98 23.05 -0.73 1.11
CA ALA A 98 21.97 -0.09 0.31
C ALA A 98 22.37 0.32 -1.12
N ARG A 99 23.66 0.52 -1.40
CA ARG A 99 24.16 0.95 -2.72
C ARG A 99 24.83 -0.16 -3.51
N GLU A 100 24.96 -1.35 -2.94
CA GLU A 100 25.65 -2.45 -3.60
C GLU A 100 24.79 -3.07 -4.70
N LYS A 101 25.48 -3.64 -5.70
CA LYS A 101 24.83 -4.23 -6.87
C LYS A 101 24.07 -5.51 -6.53
N ASP A 102 24.58 -6.30 -5.58
CA ASP A 102 24.02 -7.62 -5.24
C ASP A 102 22.88 -7.54 -4.22
N THR A 103 22.67 -6.38 -3.61
CA THR A 103 21.57 -6.11 -2.68
C THR A 103 20.21 -6.35 -3.32
N ALA A 104 20.03 -6.03 -4.60
CA ALA A 104 18.78 -6.32 -5.31
C ALA A 104 18.47 -7.83 -5.33
N ALA A 105 19.47 -8.68 -5.55
CA ALA A 105 19.31 -10.13 -5.56
C ALA A 105 19.05 -10.67 -4.15
N TRP A 106 19.77 -10.14 -3.15
CA TRP A 106 19.55 -10.49 -1.75
C TRP A 106 18.12 -10.14 -1.29
N LEU A 107 17.60 -8.96 -1.66
CA LEU A 107 16.23 -8.54 -1.34
C LEU A 107 15.18 -9.47 -1.97
N ALA A 108 15.41 -9.93 -3.21
CA ALA A 108 14.52 -10.88 -3.87
C ALA A 108 14.46 -12.22 -3.11
N GLN A 109 15.64 -12.70 -2.70
CA GLN A 109 15.77 -13.92 -1.92
C GLN A 109 15.07 -13.79 -0.56
N GLU A 110 15.25 -12.66 0.12
CA GLU A 110 14.66 -12.38 1.44
C GLU A 110 13.13 -12.23 1.38
N TYR A 111 12.60 -11.64 0.31
CA TYR A 111 11.16 -11.40 0.17
C TYR A 111 10.35 -12.68 0.01
N GLY A 112 10.83 -13.64 -0.78
CA GLY A 112 10.07 -14.86 -1.10
C GLY A 112 10.88 -16.02 -1.68
N GLY A 113 12.22 -15.93 -1.65
CA GLY A 113 13.11 -17.01 -2.10
C GLY A 113 13.08 -17.32 -3.60
N SER A 114 12.39 -16.50 -4.41
CA SER A 114 12.31 -16.64 -5.85
C SER A 114 12.81 -15.39 -6.58
N ASN A 115 13.35 -15.56 -7.79
CA ASN A 115 13.70 -14.45 -8.68
C ASN A 115 12.46 -13.76 -9.30
N SER A 116 11.29 -13.90 -8.67
CA SER A 116 10.07 -13.23 -9.12
C SER A 116 10.17 -11.73 -8.86
N PRO A 117 9.66 -10.88 -9.77
CA PRO A 117 9.60 -9.45 -9.53
C PRO A 117 8.65 -9.12 -8.37
N PHE A 118 8.89 -7.99 -7.72
CA PHE A 118 8.03 -7.50 -6.66
C PHE A 118 6.70 -7.02 -7.24
N VAL A 119 5.57 -7.51 -6.71
CA VAL A 119 4.23 -7.18 -7.24
C VAL A 119 3.57 -6.13 -6.35
N VAL A 120 3.16 -5.01 -6.94
CA VAL A 120 2.37 -3.96 -6.29
C VAL A 120 0.89 -4.15 -6.63
N ARG A 121 0.00 -4.09 -5.63
CA ARG A 121 -1.44 -4.34 -5.75
C ARG A 121 -1.79 -5.70 -6.38
N ALA A 122 -1.26 -6.78 -5.81
CA ALA A 122 -1.57 -8.14 -6.26
C ALA A 122 -3.09 -8.38 -6.32
N GLY A 123 -3.60 -8.83 -7.48
CA GLY A 123 -5.02 -9.07 -7.71
C GLY A 123 -5.81 -7.87 -8.25
N SER A 124 -5.17 -6.71 -8.46
CA SER A 124 -5.77 -5.60 -9.21
C SER A 124 -5.53 -5.78 -10.72
N PRO A 125 -6.47 -5.37 -11.60
CA PRO A 125 -6.22 -5.23 -13.04
C PRO A 125 -5.07 -4.26 -13.35
N GLU A 126 -4.70 -3.38 -12.42
CA GLU A 126 -3.57 -2.45 -12.52
C GLU A 126 -2.34 -2.96 -11.73
N GLU A 127 -2.15 -4.28 -11.65
CA GLU A 127 -0.96 -4.87 -11.03
C GLU A 127 0.31 -4.38 -11.73
N THR A 128 1.33 -4.07 -10.95
CA THR A 128 2.62 -3.62 -11.49
C THR A 128 3.76 -4.43 -10.91
N GLN A 129 4.59 -4.95 -11.80
CA GLN A 129 5.81 -5.65 -11.45
C GLN A 129 6.97 -4.65 -11.37
N LEU A 130 7.57 -4.51 -10.19
CA LEU A 130 8.73 -3.67 -9.95
C LEU A 130 10.03 -4.48 -10.00
N PRO A 131 11.03 -4.03 -10.79
CA PRO A 131 12.37 -4.59 -10.74
C PRO A 131 13.03 -4.38 -9.38
N TRP A 132 13.75 -5.39 -8.88
CA TRP A 132 14.46 -5.34 -7.61
C TRP A 132 15.42 -4.15 -7.43
N PRO A 133 16.15 -3.66 -8.46
CA PRO A 133 16.94 -2.44 -8.32
C PRO A 133 16.10 -1.18 -8.02
N LYS A 134 14.84 -1.12 -8.49
CA LYS A 134 13.93 -0.02 -8.12
C LYS A 134 13.45 -0.18 -6.68
N VAL A 135 13.11 -1.42 -6.28
CA VAL A 135 12.72 -1.76 -4.90
C VAL A 135 13.83 -1.38 -3.92
N GLN A 136 15.08 -1.76 -4.20
CA GLN A 136 16.25 -1.40 -3.40
C GLN A 136 16.37 0.12 -3.18
N ARG A 137 16.28 0.92 -4.26
CA ARG A 137 16.35 2.38 -4.15
C ARG A 137 15.22 2.94 -3.31
N ARG A 138 14.00 2.45 -3.50
CA ARG A 138 12.85 2.96 -2.75
C ARG A 138 12.87 2.56 -1.28
N LEU A 139 13.27 1.33 -0.97
CA LEU A 139 13.50 0.88 0.40
C LEU A 139 14.56 1.72 1.11
N ALA A 140 15.67 2.04 0.44
CA ALA A 140 16.70 2.91 1.01
C ALA A 140 16.13 4.27 1.43
N GLN A 141 15.26 4.86 0.58
CA GLN A 141 14.58 6.13 0.89
C GLN A 141 13.61 5.97 2.06
N LEU A 142 12.74 4.97 2.05
CA LEU A 142 11.76 4.74 3.11
C LEU A 142 12.44 4.48 4.47
N ILE A 143 13.56 3.76 4.48
CA ILE A 143 14.36 3.54 5.70
C ILE A 143 15.01 4.84 6.18
N GLN A 144 15.51 5.67 5.25
CA GLN A 144 16.10 6.97 5.59
C GLN A 144 15.04 7.96 6.12
N GLU A 145 13.81 7.88 5.62
CA GLU A 145 12.66 8.69 6.05
C GLU A 145 11.97 8.12 7.30
N ASP A 146 12.40 6.97 7.82
CA ASP A 146 11.77 6.24 8.93
C ASP A 146 10.29 5.86 8.67
N ARG A 147 9.94 5.66 7.39
CA ARG A 147 8.58 5.36 6.90
C ARG A 147 8.38 3.90 6.50
N PHE A 148 9.38 3.04 6.70
CA PHE A 148 9.30 1.63 6.31
C PHE A 148 8.47 0.75 7.28
N TYR A 149 8.42 1.12 8.56
CA TYR A 149 7.55 0.47 9.55
C TYR A 149 6.21 1.20 9.65
N THR A 150 5.13 0.46 9.85
CA THR A 150 3.83 1.06 10.21
C THR A 150 3.85 1.54 11.66
N GLU A 151 2.95 2.46 12.02
CA GLU A 151 2.85 2.95 13.41
C GLU A 151 2.61 1.80 14.40
N GLU A 152 1.79 0.80 14.06
CA GLU A 152 1.52 -0.35 14.94
C GLU A 152 2.70 -1.32 15.05
N GLU A 153 3.56 -1.38 14.04
CA GLU A 153 4.83 -2.08 14.14
C GLU A 153 5.80 -1.30 15.02
N GLN A 154 5.84 0.03 14.88
CA GLN A 154 6.66 0.92 15.70
C GLN A 154 6.28 0.85 17.18
N ASP A 155 5.00 0.93 17.51
CA ASP A 155 4.46 0.86 18.87
C ASP A 155 4.65 -0.51 19.54
N ARG A 156 4.69 -1.59 18.74
CA ARG A 156 5.06 -2.93 19.25
C ARG A 156 6.51 -2.96 19.76
N PHE A 157 7.38 -2.08 19.28
CA PHE A 157 8.75 -1.97 19.80
C PHE A 157 8.85 -1.26 21.14
N ASP A 158 7.92 -0.35 21.46
CA ASP A 158 7.90 0.35 22.76
C ASP A 158 7.52 -0.57 23.94
N ASN A 159 6.92 -1.73 23.66
CA ASN A 159 6.58 -2.76 24.65
C ASN A 159 7.64 -3.87 24.81
N ILE A 160 8.71 -3.86 24.02
CA ILE A 160 9.81 -4.80 24.21
C ILE A 160 10.80 -4.17 25.20
N ASP A 161 10.82 -4.69 26.43
CA ASP A 161 11.78 -4.26 27.45
C ASP A 161 13.22 -4.35 26.88
N PRO A 162 13.94 -3.23 26.76
CA PRO A 162 15.33 -3.22 26.30
C PRO A 162 16.24 -4.16 27.10
N ILE A 163 15.86 -4.51 28.33
CA ILE A 163 16.57 -5.44 29.21
C ILE A 163 16.40 -6.89 28.73
N ALA A 164 15.22 -7.28 28.23
CA ALA A 164 14.98 -8.62 27.71
C ALA A 164 15.75 -8.89 26.40
N ILE A 165 15.92 -7.86 25.56
CA ILE A 165 16.82 -7.92 24.40
C ILE A 165 18.28 -7.99 24.87
N ARG A 166 18.67 -7.29 25.96
CA ARG A 166 20.03 -7.33 26.51
C ARG A 166 20.41 -8.71 27.04
N GLU A 167 19.54 -9.35 27.84
CA GLU A 167 19.75 -10.71 28.35
C GLU A 167 19.89 -11.74 27.21
N ALA A 168 19.02 -11.66 26.20
CA ALA A 168 19.07 -12.57 25.05
C ALA A 168 20.31 -12.38 24.15
N LEU A 169 20.93 -11.19 24.16
CA LEU A 169 22.14 -10.87 23.40
C LEU A 169 23.43 -11.15 24.22
N GLU A 170 23.37 -11.02 25.55
CA GLU A 170 24.45 -11.40 26.47
C GLU A 170 24.65 -12.92 26.51
N GLU A 171 23.58 -13.72 26.47
CA GLU A 171 23.67 -15.19 26.31
C GLU A 171 24.31 -15.61 24.97
N ARG A 172 24.31 -14.72 23.96
CA ARG A 172 24.86 -14.96 22.62
C ARG A 172 26.20 -14.24 22.36
N GLY A 173 26.79 -13.61 23.38
CA GLY A 173 28.14 -13.03 23.30
C GLY A 173 28.30 -11.83 22.36
N MET A 174 27.24 -11.03 22.13
CA MET A 174 27.31 -9.84 21.29
C MET A 174 27.32 -8.55 22.12
N SER A 175 28.43 -7.79 22.07
CA SER A 175 28.65 -6.59 22.89
C SER A 175 27.69 -5.43 22.56
N THR A 176 27.14 -4.82 23.62
CA THR A 176 26.04 -3.85 23.67
C THR A 176 26.40 -2.39 23.35
N ASP A 177 27.63 -2.11 22.89
CA ASP A 177 28.18 -0.76 22.85
C ASP A 177 27.54 0.20 21.81
N ARG A 178 26.65 -0.32 20.96
CA ARG A 178 26.02 0.46 19.85
C ARG A 178 24.59 0.93 20.14
N TRP A 179 23.95 0.46 21.21
CA TRP A 179 22.58 0.84 21.59
C TRP A 179 22.49 2.17 22.35
N GLN A 180 23.58 2.56 23.01
CA GLN A 180 23.68 3.86 23.70
C GLN A 180 23.59 5.04 22.71
N THR A 181 24.08 4.86 21.49
CA THR A 181 24.15 5.92 20.49
C THR A 181 22.77 6.31 19.94
N ARG A 182 21.78 5.41 19.89
CA ARG A 182 20.42 5.76 19.41
C ARG A 182 19.59 6.51 20.46
N LYS A 183 19.74 6.23 21.77
CA LYS A 183 19.05 6.99 22.82
C LYS A 183 19.60 8.41 23.02
N ASN A 184 20.88 8.64 22.71
CA ASN A 184 21.43 10.01 22.73
C ASN A 184 20.85 10.89 21.62
N TRP A 185 20.49 10.33 20.46
CA TRP A 185 19.92 11.12 19.37
C TRP A 185 18.47 11.58 19.62
N THR A 186 17.68 10.80 20.38
CA THR A 186 16.34 11.23 20.81
C THR A 186 16.38 12.20 21.99
N MET A 187 17.34 12.08 22.92
CA MET A 187 17.49 13.05 24.02
C MET A 187 18.07 14.40 23.58
N ILE A 188 19.01 14.46 22.62
CA ILE A 188 19.62 15.73 22.19
C ILE A 188 18.63 16.65 21.45
N ARG A 189 17.57 16.11 20.83
CA ARG A 189 16.51 16.94 20.20
C ARG A 189 15.43 17.44 21.16
N LEU A 190 15.27 16.83 22.33
CA LEU A 190 14.28 17.25 23.34
C LEU A 190 14.83 18.31 24.31
N SER A 191 16.15 18.55 24.34
CA SER A 191 16.78 19.54 25.24
C SER A 191 17.03 20.91 24.59
N ASN A 192 16.60 21.14 23.34
CA ASN A 192 16.85 22.38 22.59
C ASN A 192 15.56 23.13 22.21
N ARG A 193 14.57 23.10 23.11
CA ARG A 193 13.36 23.93 23.04
C ARG A 193 13.27 24.81 24.28
#